data_AF-A0A353RIW4-F1
#
_entry.id   AF-A0A353RIW4-F1
#
_cell.length_a   1.000
_cell.length_b   1.000
_cell.length_c   1.000
_cell.angle_alpha   90.00
_cell.angle_beta   90.00
_cell.angle_gamma   90.00
#
_symmetry.space_group_name_H-M   'P 1'
#
loop_
_entity.id
_entity.type
_entity.pdbx_description
1 polymer ?
#
loop_
_entity_poly.entity_id
_entity_poly.type
_entity_poly.pdbx_seq_one_letter_code
_entity_poly.pdbx_strand_id
1 'polypeptide(L)'
;MNVFPKIRLTKRYGILFIVWGWLLVFTTLAGYVKRRMVYSFLAEDILNLLKIILPVIVVTFTGYYLFEKRKDKGGKPTRIALYSLWISMVGCMILVNLIQYRVMHQINFELQHPLFMVLMAFTIVMTGVILRYPFVLVGGVIFGVLALTASSLELPEQLLIESLAWFVAFVIPGHLLNAKKISTK
;
A
#
# COMPACT_ATOMS: atom_id res chain seq x y z
N MET A 1 -5.64 -31.31 6.00
CA MET A 1 -5.49 -30.81 4.62
C MET A 1 -4.64 -29.53 4.69
N ASN A 2 -3.36 -29.56 4.31
CA ASN A 2 -2.52 -28.35 4.31
C ASN A 2 -2.88 -27.50 3.08
N VAL A 3 -3.74 -26.50 3.27
CA VAL A 3 -4.30 -25.66 2.19
C VAL A 3 -3.25 -24.78 1.49
N PHE A 4 -2.02 -24.68 2.00
CA PHE A 4 -0.97 -23.82 1.42
C PHE A 4 0.39 -24.54 1.32
N PRO A 5 0.86 -24.87 0.10
CA PRO A 5 2.18 -25.50 -0.10
C PRO A 5 3.34 -24.49 -0.05
N LYS A 6 4.54 -25.04 0.16
CA LYS A 6 5.85 -24.46 0.55
C LYS A 6 6.16 -23.00 0.14
N ILE A 7 6.46 -22.25 1.21
CA ILE A 7 6.92 -20.86 1.38
C ILE A 7 8.35 -20.64 0.78
N ARG A 8 8.54 -20.72 -0.55
CA ARG A 8 9.86 -20.46 -1.18
C ARG A 8 10.00 -19.10 -1.88
N LEU A 9 8.91 -18.41 -2.25
CA LEU A 9 8.98 -17.09 -2.90
C LEU A 9 8.95 -15.89 -1.93
N THR A 10 8.70 -16.10 -0.65
CA THR A 10 8.23 -15.06 0.29
C THR A 10 9.29 -14.07 0.77
N LYS A 11 10.51 -14.48 1.12
CA LYS A 11 11.53 -13.52 1.60
C LYS A 11 11.87 -12.41 0.61
N ARG A 12 11.80 -12.72 -0.69
CA ARG A 12 12.21 -11.80 -1.77
C ARG A 12 11.23 -10.64 -1.99
N TYR A 13 9.96 -10.79 -1.64
CA TYR A 13 8.97 -9.71 -1.75
C TYR A 13 8.78 -8.96 -0.44
N GLY A 14 9.15 -9.55 0.71
CA GLY A 14 8.98 -8.96 2.04
C GLY A 14 9.62 -7.58 2.20
N ILE A 15 10.80 -7.37 1.61
CA ILE A 15 11.48 -6.08 1.70
C ILE A 15 10.72 -4.97 0.98
N LEU A 16 10.05 -5.27 -0.14
CA LEU A 16 9.21 -4.30 -0.84
C LEU A 16 7.96 -3.97 0.00
N PHE A 17 7.34 -4.95 0.66
CA PHE A 17 6.23 -4.70 1.58
C PHE A 17 6.63 -3.80 2.76
N ILE A 18 7.81 -4.02 3.35
CA ILE A 18 8.31 -3.19 4.45
C ILE A 18 8.55 -1.75 3.99
N VAL A 19 9.27 -1.57 2.87
CA VAL A 19 9.63 -0.24 2.36
C VAL A 19 8.37 0.55 1.95
N TRP A 20 7.47 -0.07 1.19
CA TRP A 20 6.21 0.57 0.79
C TRP A 20 5.27 0.80 1.98
N GLY A 21 5.19 -0.14 2.92
CA GLY A 21 4.38 0.00 4.13
C GLY A 21 4.81 1.21 4.96
N TRP A 22 6.09 1.32 5.30
CA TRP A 22 6.59 2.46 6.07
C TRP A 22 6.45 3.77 5.32
N LEU A 23 6.76 3.80 4.02
CA LEU A 23 6.54 4.98 3.20
C LEU A 23 5.10 5.49 3.37
N LEU A 24 4.13 4.60 3.16
CA LEU A 24 2.72 4.98 3.13
C LEU A 24 2.18 5.37 4.51
N VAL A 25 2.63 4.68 5.57
CA VAL A 25 2.36 5.08 6.95
C VAL A 25 2.88 6.50 7.21
N PHE A 26 4.15 6.80 6.88
CA PHE A 26 4.71 8.12 7.12
C PHE A 26 4.04 9.21 6.28
N THR A 27 3.71 8.93 5.01
CA THR A 27 3.08 9.94 4.15
C THR A 27 1.65 10.28 4.59
N THR A 28 0.88 9.27 5.01
CA THR A 28 -0.51 9.46 5.44
C THR A 28 -0.56 10.08 6.84
N LEU A 29 0.31 9.65 7.75
CA LEU A 29 0.45 10.23 9.07
C LEU A 29 0.94 11.68 9.03
N ALA A 30 1.94 11.99 8.18
CA ALA A 30 2.37 13.37 7.95
C ALA A 30 1.24 14.23 7.36
N GLY A 31 0.40 13.63 6.50
CA GLY A 31 -0.80 14.28 5.96
C GLY A 31 -1.83 14.63 7.04
N TYR A 32 -2.09 13.70 7.98
CA TYR A 32 -2.95 13.95 9.14
C TYR A 32 -2.39 15.09 10.00
N VAL A 33 -1.10 14.98 10.38
CA VAL A 33 -0.40 15.96 11.21
C VAL A 33 -0.45 17.35 10.58
N LYS A 34 -0.18 17.47 9.27
CA LYS A 34 -0.26 18.74 8.54
C LYS A 34 -1.65 19.39 8.58
N ARG A 35 -2.72 18.59 8.53
CA ARG A 35 -4.10 19.11 8.47
C ARG A 35 -4.69 19.42 9.83
N ARG A 36 -4.21 18.77 10.91
CA ARG A 36 -4.77 18.91 12.26
C ARG A 36 -3.95 19.82 13.17
N MET A 37 -2.64 19.93 12.95
CA MET A 37 -1.74 20.72 13.79
C MET A 37 -1.29 21.99 13.07
N VAL A 38 -1.35 23.13 13.77
CA VAL A 38 -0.82 24.40 13.28
C VAL A 38 0.69 24.41 13.53
N TYR A 39 1.50 24.42 12.47
CA TYR A 39 2.96 24.49 12.55
C TYR A 39 3.51 25.83 12.02
N SER A 40 4.72 26.18 12.44
CA SER A 40 5.51 27.24 11.80
C SER A 40 5.88 26.88 10.36
N PHE A 41 5.96 27.88 9.48
CA PHE A 41 6.29 27.76 8.04
C PHE A 41 7.46 26.80 7.73
N LEU A 42 8.52 26.78 8.54
CA LEU A 42 9.69 25.90 8.35
C LEU A 42 9.36 24.40 8.44
N ALA A 43 8.46 24.03 9.36
CA ALA A 43 8.06 22.63 9.52
C ALA A 43 7.16 22.18 8.36
N GLU A 44 6.38 23.10 7.78
CA GLU A 44 5.56 22.80 6.61
C GLU A 44 6.42 22.53 5.36
N ASP A 45 7.47 23.33 5.15
CA ASP A 45 8.40 23.12 4.03
C ASP A 45 9.14 21.79 4.14
N ILE A 46 9.62 21.44 5.33
CA ILE A 46 10.30 20.16 5.58
C ILE A 46 9.34 18.98 5.31
N LEU A 47 8.09 19.05 5.78
CA LEU A 47 7.10 18.00 5.54
C LEU A 47 6.72 17.89 4.06
N ASN A 48 6.61 19.00 3.34
CA ASN A 48 6.34 19.01 1.90
C ASN A 48 7.52 18.39 1.12
N LEU A 49 8.76 18.72 1.49
CA LEU A 49 9.97 18.13 0.90
C LEU A 49 10.04 16.61 1.13
N LEU A 50 9.81 16.18 2.37
CA LEU A 50 9.74 14.75 2.74
C LEU A 50 8.68 14.01 1.94
N LYS A 51 7.50 14.61 1.75
CA LYS A 51 6.40 14.03 0.97
C LYS A 51 6.77 13.77 -0.49
N ILE A 52 7.73 14.50 -1.06
CA ILE A 52 8.21 14.32 -2.43
C ILE A 52 9.42 13.38 -2.48
N ILE A 53 10.41 13.61 -1.63
CA ILE A 53 11.68 12.87 -1.63
C ILE A 53 11.45 11.39 -1.29
N LEU A 54 10.63 11.09 -0.28
CA LEU A 54 10.41 9.72 0.19
C LEU A 54 9.83 8.82 -0.92
N PRO A 55 8.74 9.19 -1.63
CA PRO A 55 8.25 8.42 -2.76
C PRO A 55 9.27 8.25 -3.88
N VAL A 56 10.03 9.31 -4.21
CA VAL A 56 11.05 9.24 -5.27
C VAL A 56 12.13 8.20 -4.94
N ILE A 57 12.60 8.16 -3.69
CA ILE A 57 13.58 7.17 -3.24
C ILE A 57 13.01 5.75 -3.37
N VAL A 58 11.78 5.52 -2.90
CA VAL A 58 11.16 4.20 -2.91
C VAL A 58 10.84 3.73 -4.32
N VAL A 59 10.37 4.61 -5.19
CA VAL A 59 10.10 4.29 -6.60
C VAL A 59 11.39 3.96 -7.33
N THR A 60 12.46 4.76 -7.12
CA THR A 60 13.79 4.48 -7.68
C THR A 60 14.34 3.14 -7.21
N PHE A 61 14.27 2.86 -5.90
CA PHE A 61 14.68 1.59 -5.31
C PHE A 61 13.88 0.42 -5.87
N THR A 62 12.56 0.58 -5.98
CA THR A 62 11.68 -0.44 -6.55
C THR A 62 12.05 -0.69 -8.01
N GLY A 63 12.25 0.34 -8.82
CA GLY A 63 12.67 0.23 -10.22
C GLY A 63 13.98 -0.55 -10.39
N TYR A 64 15.00 -0.19 -9.61
CA TYR A 64 16.29 -0.89 -9.59
C TYR A 64 16.12 -2.37 -9.17
N TYR A 65 15.41 -2.63 -8.07
CA TYR A 65 15.18 -3.98 -7.56
C TYR A 65 14.44 -4.86 -8.57
N LEU A 66 13.42 -4.31 -9.23
CA LEU A 66 12.66 -5.03 -10.24
C LEU A 66 13.51 -5.29 -11.50
N PHE A 67 14.38 -4.37 -11.89
CA PHE A 67 15.29 -4.53 -13.04
C PHE A 67 16.29 -5.67 -12.82
N GLU A 68 16.94 -5.71 -11.65
CA GLU A 68 17.90 -6.76 -11.31
C GLU A 68 17.22 -8.15 -11.27
N LYS A 69 15.96 -8.19 -10.81
CA LYS A 69 15.17 -9.43 -10.72
C LYS A 69 14.59 -9.91 -12.06
N ARG A 70 14.69 -9.14 -13.16
CA ARG A 70 14.22 -9.60 -14.49
C ARG A 70 15.00 -10.82 -14.99
N LYS A 71 16.25 -10.97 -14.54
CA LYS A 71 17.15 -12.07 -14.93
C LYS A 71 16.74 -13.43 -14.35
N ASP A 72 15.86 -13.45 -13.32
CA ASP A 72 15.39 -14.69 -12.69
C ASP A 72 14.09 -15.21 -13.34
N LYS A 73 14.18 -16.43 -13.91
CA LYS A 73 13.11 -17.09 -14.68
C LYS A 73 12.10 -17.83 -13.80
N GLY A 74 12.46 -18.22 -12.57
CA GLY A 74 11.66 -19.13 -11.73
C GLY A 74 10.33 -18.58 -11.18
N GLY A 75 10.04 -17.28 -11.33
CA GLY A 75 8.86 -16.61 -10.77
C GLY A 75 8.14 -15.68 -11.75
N LYS A 76 8.38 -15.83 -13.06
CA LYS A 76 7.80 -14.95 -14.10
C LYS A 76 6.26 -14.82 -14.04
N PRO A 77 5.45 -15.90 -13.96
CA PRO A 77 3.99 -15.77 -13.98
C PRO A 77 3.45 -15.03 -12.74
N THR A 78 3.94 -15.34 -11.53
CA THR A 78 3.55 -14.64 -10.30
C THR A 78 3.89 -13.16 -10.36
N ARG A 79 5.07 -12.81 -10.90
CA ARG A 79 5.52 -11.43 -11.05
C ARG A 79 4.65 -10.65 -12.04
N ILE A 80 4.30 -11.25 -13.17
CA ILE A 80 3.39 -10.63 -14.15
C ILE A 80 2.02 -10.38 -13.51
N ALA A 81 1.46 -11.37 -12.81
CA ALA A 81 0.17 -11.23 -12.14
C ALA A 81 0.17 -10.10 -11.09
N LEU A 82 1.26 -9.97 -10.30
CA LEU A 82 1.41 -8.86 -9.37
C LEU A 82 1.50 -7.52 -10.10
N TYR A 83 2.35 -7.39 -11.11
CA TYR A 83 2.49 -6.11 -11.83
C TYR A 83 1.19 -5.68 -12.51
N SER A 84 0.51 -6.60 -13.19
CA SER A 84 -0.77 -6.29 -13.83
C SER A 84 -1.79 -5.85 -12.79
N LEU A 85 -1.86 -6.50 -11.62
CA LEU A 85 -2.78 -6.13 -10.56
C LEU A 85 -2.54 -4.71 -10.04
N TRP A 86 -1.28 -4.36 -9.75
CA TRP A 86 -0.93 -3.02 -9.24
C TRP A 86 -1.07 -1.92 -10.30
N ILE A 87 -0.76 -2.21 -11.56
CA ILE A 87 -0.99 -1.27 -12.68
C ILE A 87 -2.48 -1.04 -12.89
N SER A 88 -3.29 -2.11 -12.87
CA SER A 88 -4.75 -2.00 -12.96
C SER A 88 -5.33 -1.20 -11.81
N MET A 89 -4.82 -1.35 -10.59
CA MET A 89 -5.23 -0.55 -9.43
C MET A 89 -5.01 0.95 -9.66
N VAL A 90 -3.83 1.35 -10.16
CA VAL A 90 -3.54 2.75 -10.50
C VAL A 90 -4.50 3.25 -11.59
N GLY A 91 -4.77 2.43 -12.60
CA GLY A 91 -5.78 2.73 -13.63
C GLY A 91 -7.16 2.97 -13.03
N CYS A 92 -7.61 2.12 -12.10
CA CYS A 92 -8.88 2.29 -11.40
C CYS A 92 -8.93 3.58 -10.57
N MET A 93 -7.85 3.96 -9.89
CA MET A 93 -7.78 5.23 -9.15
C MET A 93 -7.94 6.45 -10.07
N ILE A 94 -7.30 6.42 -11.25
CA ILE A 94 -7.48 7.47 -12.27
C ILE A 94 -8.93 7.52 -12.73
N LEU A 95 -9.54 6.37 -13.03
CA LEU A 95 -10.94 6.29 -13.44
C LEU A 95 -11.90 6.83 -12.38
N VAL A 96 -11.66 6.54 -11.09
CA VAL A 96 -12.46 7.11 -9.99
C VAL A 96 -12.41 8.64 -10.02
N ASN A 97 -11.23 9.24 -10.17
CA ASN A 97 -11.11 10.70 -10.26
C ASN A 97 -11.86 11.28 -11.47
N LEU A 98 -11.76 10.62 -12.63
CA LEU A 98 -12.47 11.05 -13.85
C LEU A 98 -13.99 10.93 -13.70
N ILE A 99 -14.47 9.85 -13.07
CA ILE A 99 -15.90 9.63 -12.80
C ILE A 99 -16.42 10.69 -11.83
N GLN A 100 -15.68 10.97 -10.75
CA GLN A 100 -16.06 12.02 -9.80
C GLN A 100 -16.15 13.38 -10.47
N TYR A 101 -15.12 13.75 -11.25
CA TYR A 101 -15.13 15.01 -11.99
C TYR A 101 -16.31 15.10 -12.97
N ARG A 102 -16.63 14.00 -13.67
CA ARG A 102 -17.75 13.97 -14.62
C ARG A 102 -19.13 14.05 -13.97
N VAL A 103 -19.32 13.41 -12.82
CA VAL A 103 -20.65 13.31 -12.16
C VAL A 103 -20.88 14.47 -11.21
N MET A 104 -19.89 14.82 -10.39
CA MET A 104 -20.01 15.85 -9.35
C MET A 104 -19.50 17.22 -9.80
N HIS A 105 -18.88 17.32 -10.99
CA HIS A 105 -18.23 18.54 -11.50
C HIS A 105 -17.10 19.06 -10.62
N GLN A 106 -16.68 18.29 -9.61
CA GLN A 106 -15.58 18.56 -8.71
C GLN A 106 -15.04 17.23 -8.16
N ILE A 107 -13.77 17.25 -7.76
CA ILE A 107 -13.14 16.11 -7.08
C ILE A 107 -13.35 16.31 -5.58
N ASN A 108 -14.20 15.47 -4.99
CA ASN A 108 -14.41 15.47 -3.55
C ASN A 108 -13.39 14.54 -2.89
N PHE A 109 -12.38 15.13 -2.23
CA PHE A 109 -11.31 14.40 -1.56
C PHE A 109 -11.80 13.51 -0.41
N GLU A 110 -12.88 13.88 0.28
CA GLU A 110 -13.49 13.09 1.36
C GLU A 110 -14.14 11.81 0.84
N LEU A 111 -14.62 11.81 -0.40
CA LEU A 111 -15.16 10.62 -1.06
C LEU A 111 -14.08 9.85 -1.82
N GLN A 112 -13.14 10.56 -2.44
CA GLN A 112 -12.03 9.97 -3.20
C GLN A 112 -11.20 9.05 -2.33
N HIS A 113 -10.91 9.47 -1.09
CA HIS A 113 -9.97 8.80 -0.23
C HIS A 113 -10.48 7.42 0.26
N PRO A 114 -11.72 7.26 0.78
CA PRO A 114 -12.29 5.95 1.06
C PRO A 114 -12.41 5.04 -0.18
N LEU A 115 -12.74 5.60 -1.35
CA LEU A 115 -12.78 4.82 -2.60
C LEU A 115 -11.40 4.26 -2.96
N PHE A 116 -10.35 5.07 -2.82
CA PHE A 116 -8.99 4.63 -3.03
C PHE A 116 -8.59 3.55 -2.03
N MET A 117 -9.00 3.69 -0.77
CA MET A 117 -8.77 2.68 0.25
C MET A 117 -9.43 1.34 -0.09
N VAL A 118 -10.64 1.33 -0.66
CA VAL A 118 -11.32 0.10 -1.10
C VAL A 118 -10.58 -0.57 -2.27
N LEU A 119 -10.15 0.21 -3.27
CA LEU A 119 -9.36 -0.30 -4.40
C LEU A 119 -8.02 -0.87 -3.94
N MET A 120 -7.39 -0.22 -2.96
CA MET A 120 -6.21 -0.73 -2.28
C MET A 120 -6.52 -2.04 -1.57
N ALA A 121 -7.56 -2.09 -0.73
CA ALA A 121 -7.94 -3.30 0.00
C ALA A 121 -8.09 -4.52 -0.94
N PHE A 122 -8.79 -4.35 -2.05
CA PHE A 122 -8.91 -5.40 -3.09
C PHE A 122 -7.53 -5.84 -3.62
N THR A 123 -6.69 -4.88 -3.99
CA THR A 123 -5.35 -5.13 -4.51
C THR A 123 -4.48 -5.88 -3.50
N ILE A 124 -4.61 -5.57 -2.21
CA ILE A 124 -3.88 -6.21 -1.12
C ILE A 124 -4.38 -7.64 -0.90
N VAL A 125 -5.69 -7.86 -0.87
CA VAL A 125 -6.30 -9.20 -0.78
C VAL A 125 -5.82 -10.08 -1.93
N MET A 126 -5.90 -9.58 -3.17
CA MET A 126 -5.45 -10.30 -4.35
C MET A 126 -3.94 -10.56 -4.33
N THR A 127 -3.15 -9.62 -3.83
CA THR A 127 -1.72 -9.82 -3.59
C THR A 127 -1.47 -10.97 -2.60
N GLY A 128 -2.25 -11.04 -1.52
CA GLY A 128 -2.22 -12.14 -0.55
C GLY A 128 -2.58 -13.49 -1.17
N VAL A 129 -3.58 -13.53 -2.06
CA VAL A 129 -3.98 -14.73 -2.81
C VAL A 129 -2.87 -15.18 -3.76
N ILE A 130 -2.33 -14.27 -4.58
CA ILE A 130 -1.26 -14.57 -5.55
C ILE A 130 0.00 -15.08 -4.85
N LEU A 131 0.35 -14.47 -3.71
CA LEU A 131 1.52 -14.87 -2.91
C LEU A 131 1.24 -16.07 -1.99
N ARG A 132 -0.01 -16.51 -1.89
CA ARG A 132 -0.47 -17.54 -0.95
C ARG A 132 -0.04 -17.24 0.50
N TYR A 133 -0.15 -15.97 0.89
CA TYR A 133 0.28 -15.49 2.19
C TYR A 133 -0.90 -14.93 2.98
N PRO A 134 -1.46 -15.70 3.94
CA PRO A 134 -2.73 -15.37 4.59
C PRO A 134 -2.67 -14.09 5.41
N PHE A 135 -1.51 -13.70 5.94
CA PHE A 135 -1.37 -12.45 6.71
C PHE A 135 -1.59 -11.21 5.84
N VAL A 136 -1.12 -11.20 4.59
CA VAL A 136 -1.41 -10.08 3.66
C VAL A 136 -2.89 -10.10 3.25
N LEU A 137 -3.48 -11.28 3.07
CA LEU A 137 -4.91 -11.41 2.77
C LEU A 137 -5.76 -10.81 3.90
N VAL A 138 -5.53 -11.23 5.16
CA VAL A 138 -6.23 -10.71 6.33
C VAL A 138 -6.00 -9.21 6.49
N GLY A 139 -4.76 -8.74 6.27
CA GLY A 139 -4.43 -7.32 6.26
C GLY A 139 -5.26 -6.52 5.25
N GLY A 140 -5.46 -7.04 4.03
CA GLY A 140 -6.31 -6.41 3.03
C GLY A 140 -7.79 -6.37 3.39
N VAL A 141 -8.32 -7.41 4.05
CA VAL A 141 -9.70 -7.41 4.55
C VAL A 141 -9.88 -6.35 5.64
N ILE A 142 -8.94 -6.27 6.60
CA ILE A 142 -8.94 -5.24 7.63
C ILE A 142 -8.85 -3.84 6.99
N PHE A 143 -8.00 -3.67 5.98
CA PHE A 143 -7.88 -2.43 5.21
C PHE A 143 -9.23 -1.99 4.62
N GLY A 144 -10.00 -2.93 4.07
CA GLY A 144 -11.34 -2.67 3.53
C GLY A 144 -12.36 -2.27 4.60
N VAL A 145 -12.34 -2.93 5.76
CA VAL A 145 -13.18 -2.54 6.91
C VAL A 145 -12.83 -1.12 7.37
N LEU A 146 -11.54 -0.81 7.46
CA LEU A 146 -11.07 0.53 7.81
C LEU A 146 -11.47 1.59 6.77
N ALA A 147 -11.53 1.23 5.48
CA ALA A 147 -12.02 2.11 4.43
C ALA A 147 -13.49 2.50 4.65
N LEU A 148 -14.33 1.53 5.05
CA LEU A 148 -15.73 1.81 5.39
C LEU A 148 -15.82 2.74 6.60
N THR A 149 -15.03 2.51 7.64
CA THR A 149 -15.02 3.42 8.81
C THR A 149 -14.52 4.82 8.44
N ALA A 150 -13.53 4.93 7.56
CA ALA A 150 -13.01 6.21 7.08
C ALA A 150 -14.07 7.00 6.29
N SER A 151 -14.96 6.32 5.55
CA SER A 151 -16.00 6.98 4.76
C SER A 151 -17.00 7.82 5.58
N SER A 152 -17.08 7.59 6.89
CA SER A 152 -17.94 8.34 7.81
C SER A 152 -17.22 9.44 8.59
N LEU A 153 -15.94 9.68 8.29
CA LEU A 153 -15.10 10.64 9.01
C LEU A 153 -14.65 11.78 8.09
N GLU A 154 -14.20 12.88 8.70
CA GLU A 154 -13.57 13.99 7.99
C GLU A 154 -12.19 13.60 7.44
N LEU A 155 -11.74 14.33 6.42
CA LEU A 155 -10.52 14.03 5.66
C LEU A 155 -9.24 13.85 6.51
N PRO A 156 -8.99 14.62 7.60
CA PRO A 156 -7.84 14.37 8.46
C PRO A 156 -7.91 12.98 9.13
N GLU A 157 -9.05 12.65 9.73
CA GLU A 157 -9.27 11.40 10.44
C GLU A 157 -9.22 10.20 9.48
N GLN A 158 -9.64 10.38 8.22
CA GLN A 158 -9.45 9.41 7.15
C GLN A 158 -7.97 9.06 6.91
N LEU A 159 -7.09 10.07 6.87
CA LEU A 159 -5.64 9.87 6.69
C LEU A 159 -5.02 9.13 7.88
N LEU A 160 -5.51 9.40 9.10
CA LEU A 160 -5.07 8.68 10.30
C LEU A 160 -5.48 7.20 10.22
N ILE A 161 -6.74 6.92 9.88
CA ILE A 161 -7.21 5.54 9.70
C ILE A 161 -6.44 4.82 8.59
N GLU A 162 -6.15 5.51 7.48
CA GLU A 162 -5.35 4.93 6.40
C GLU A 162 -3.93 4.60 6.85
N SER A 163 -3.29 5.45 7.65
CA SER A 163 -1.97 5.17 8.21
C SER A 163 -1.98 3.89 9.06
N LEU A 164 -3.03 3.69 9.87
CA LEU A 164 -3.21 2.46 10.64
C LEU A 164 -3.45 1.26 9.72
N ALA A 165 -4.25 1.42 8.67
CA ALA A 165 -4.54 0.39 7.68
C ALA A 165 -3.25 -0.07 6.98
N TRP A 166 -2.38 0.85 6.56
CA TRP A 166 -1.08 0.55 5.98
C TRP A 166 -0.15 -0.19 6.95
N PHE A 167 -0.15 0.23 8.22
CA PHE A 167 0.65 -0.45 9.24
C PHE A 167 0.23 -1.91 9.40
N VAL A 168 -1.09 -2.17 9.52
CA VAL A 168 -1.63 -3.52 9.70
C VAL A 168 -1.47 -4.37 8.44
N ALA A 169 -1.68 -3.81 7.25
CA ALA A 169 -1.71 -4.56 6.01
C ALA A 169 -0.32 -4.81 5.39
N PHE A 170 0.64 -3.91 5.60
CA PHE A 170 1.96 -3.97 4.94
C PHE A 170 3.11 -4.11 5.93
N VAL A 171 3.15 -3.30 6.97
CA VAL A 171 4.30 -3.27 7.90
C VAL A 171 4.36 -4.56 8.72
N ILE A 172 3.26 -4.95 9.37
CA ILE A 172 3.21 -6.18 10.18
C ILE A 172 3.49 -7.42 9.31
N PRO A 173 2.77 -7.66 8.18
CA PRO A 173 3.00 -8.85 7.37
C PRO A 173 4.37 -8.83 6.71
N GLY A 174 4.89 -7.66 6.32
CA GLY A 174 6.22 -7.50 5.75
C GLY A 174 7.33 -7.92 6.70
N HIS A 175 7.28 -7.46 7.96
CA HIS A 175 8.24 -7.87 8.99
C HIS A 175 8.13 -9.35 9.33
N LEU A 176 6.93 -9.89 9.46
CA LEU A 176 6.70 -11.33 9.70
C LEU A 176 7.27 -12.19 8.55
N LEU A 177 7.12 -11.73 7.30
CA LEU A 177 7.65 -12.41 6.12
C LEU A 177 9.19 -12.45 6.11
N ASN A 178 9.84 -11.39 6.60
CA ASN A 178 11.28 -11.26 6.62
C ASN A 178 11.92 -11.96 7.85
N ALA A 179 11.22 -11.97 8.98
CA ALA A 179 11.65 -12.60 10.22
C ALA A 179 11.62 -14.14 10.19
N LYS A 180 10.82 -14.75 9.29
CA LYS A 180 10.82 -16.21 9.11
C LYS A 180 12.20 -16.70 8.63
N LYS A 181 13.03 -17.17 9.56
CA LYS A 181 14.24 -17.95 9.28
C LYS A 181 13.84 -19.23 8.54
N ILE A 182 14.65 -19.59 7.54
CA ILE A 182 14.56 -20.86 6.84
C ILE A 182 14.69 -21.94 7.91
N SER A 183 13.60 -22.65 8.23
CA SER A 183 13.71 -23.90 8.97
C SER A 183 14.33 -24.90 8.00
N THR A 184 15.65 -25.02 8.07
CA THR A 184 16.41 -26.10 7.43
C THR A 184 15.95 -27.41 8.07
N LYS A 185 15.01 -28.08 7.41
CA LYS A 185 14.81 -29.52 7.50
C LYS A 185 14.75 -30.05 6.07
#